data_AF-A0A2E4X5R1-F1
#
_entry.id   AF-A0A2E4X5R1-F1
#
_cell.length_a   1.000
_cell.length_b   1.000
_cell.length_c   1.000
_cell.angle_alpha   90.00
_cell.angle_beta   90.00
_cell.angle_gamma   90.00
#
_symmetry.space_group_name_H-M   'P 1'
#
loop_
_entity.id
_entity.type
_entity.pdbx_description
1 polymer ?
#
loop_
_entity_poly.entity_id
_entity_poly.type
_entity_poly.pdbx_seq_one_letter_code
_entity_poly.pdbx_strand_id
1 'polypeptide(L)' 'MTNEKFKKDVIELYEKLERDKELYKEFLEDEDKFLEARGFIPSEVKGLVNNIIDTRKNILKEVLEEQSAKLEKNN' A
#
# COMPACT_ATOMS: atom_id res chain seq x y z
N MET A 1 -7.92 -16.66 -7.00
CA MET A 1 -6.77 -15.89 -7.54
C MET A 1 -5.49 -16.42 -6.91
N THR A 2 -4.37 -16.45 -7.63
CA THR A 2 -3.07 -16.59 -6.96
C THR A 2 -2.79 -15.31 -6.18
N ASN A 3 -2.11 -15.40 -5.03
CA ASN A 3 -1.79 -14.26 -4.18
C ASN A 3 -1.06 -13.14 -4.95
N GLU A 4 -0.14 -13.52 -5.84
CA GLU A 4 0.59 -12.57 -6.71
C GLU A 4 -0.31 -11.84 -7.70
N LYS A 5 -1.30 -12.51 -8.27
CA LYS A 5 -2.25 -11.85 -9.18
C LYS A 5 -3.11 -10.84 -8.41
N PHE A 6 -3.64 -11.23 -7.25
CA PHE A 6 -4.42 -10.34 -6.40
C PHE A 6 -3.61 -9.08 -6.03
N LYS A 7 -2.36 -9.27 -5.58
CA LYS A 7 -1.46 -8.16 -5.25
C LYS A 7 -1.22 -7.24 -6.45
N LYS A 8 -0.98 -7.79 -7.63
CA LYS A 8 -0.80 -7.03 -8.86
C LYS A 8 -2.04 -6.20 -9.21
N ASP A 9 -3.21 -6.83 -9.20
CA ASP A 9 -4.48 -6.18 -9.55
C ASP A 9 -4.80 -5.02 -8.58
N VAL A 10 -4.51 -5.19 -7.28
CA VAL A 10 -4.65 -4.11 -6.28
C VAL A 10 -3.66 -2.98 -6.54
N ILE A 11 -2.38 -3.27 -6.81
CA ILE A 11 -1.38 -2.23 -7.11
C ILE A 11 -1.79 -1.42 -8.34
N GLU A 12 -2.17 -2.09 -9.43
CA GLU A 12 -2.60 -1.43 -10.66
C GLU A 12 -3.83 -0.53 -10.44
N LEU A 13 -4.78 -0.96 -9.60
CA LEU A 13 -5.94 -0.14 -9.22
C LEU A 13 -5.51 1.13 -8.48
N TYR A 14 -4.66 1.01 -7.47
CA TYR A 14 -4.22 2.16 -6.68
C TYR A 14 -3.32 3.10 -7.49
N GLU A 15 -2.48 2.59 -8.40
CA GLU A 15 -1.75 3.43 -9.36
C GLU A 15 -2.68 4.17 -10.32
N LYS A 16 -3.80 3.55 -10.73
CA LYS A 16 -4.79 4.21 -11.58
C LYS A 16 -5.49 5.35 -10.84
N LEU A 17 -5.77 5.20 -9.55
CA LEU A 17 -6.36 6.26 -8.70
C LEU A 17 -5.51 7.53 -8.72
N GLU A 18 -4.18 7.43 -8.80
CA GLU A 18 -3.29 8.60 -8.85
C GLU A 18 -3.45 9.43 -10.14
N ARG A 19 -3.95 8.82 -11.22
CA ARG A 19 -4.00 9.45 -12.56
C ARG A 19 -5.42 9.74 -13.03
N ASP A 20 -6.43 9.06 -12.47
CA ASP A 20 -7.83 9.18 -12.86
C ASP A 20 -8.64 9.87 -11.74
N LYS A 21 -8.93 11.17 -11.94
CA LYS A 21 -9.60 12.00 -10.94
C LYS A 21 -11.03 11.58 -10.65
N GLU A 22 -11.76 11.07 -11.63
CA GLU A 22 -13.14 10.64 -11.42
C GLU A 22 -13.18 9.30 -10.69
N LEU A 23 -12.27 8.39 -11.04
CA LEU A 23 -12.08 7.15 -10.30
C LEU A 23 -11.68 7.41 -8.84
N TYR A 24 -10.82 8.40 -8.61
CA TYR A 24 -10.42 8.80 -7.26
C TYR A 24 -11.58 9.39 -6.45
N LYS A 25 -12.48 10.16 -7.07
CA LYS A 25 -13.70 10.63 -6.39
C LYS A 25 -14.58 9.47 -5.96
N GLU A 26 -14.82 8.49 -6.85
CA GLU A 26 -15.61 7.29 -6.53
C GLU A 26 -15.01 6.52 -5.34
N PHE A 27 -13.68 6.38 -5.32
CA PHE A 27 -12.94 5.77 -4.22
C PHE A 27 -13.13 6.52 -2.89
N LEU A 28 -13.13 7.85 -2.92
CA LEU A 28 -13.29 8.68 -1.72
C LEU A 28 -14.72 8.72 -1.16
N GLU A 29 -15.73 8.47 -1.98
CA GLU A 29 -17.13 8.46 -1.54
C GLU A 29 -17.43 7.26 -0.62
N ASP A 30 -16.99 6.07 -1.02
CA ASP A 30 -17.14 4.84 -0.26
C ASP A 30 -16.13 3.79 -0.75
N GLU A 31 -14.97 3.71 -0.07
CA GLU A 31 -13.88 2.80 -0.44
C GLU A 31 -14.34 1.32 -0.48
N ASP A 32 -15.18 0.90 0.46
CA ASP A 32 -15.62 -0.50 0.55
C ASP A 32 -16.50 -0.84 -0.65
N LYS A 33 -17.50 -0.01 -0.97
CA LYS A 33 -18.32 -0.22 -2.17
C LYS A 33 -17.51 -0.10 -3.46
N PHE A 34 -16.55 0.82 -3.52
CA PHE A 34 -15.66 0.99 -4.67
C PHE A 34 -14.88 -0.29 -4.97
N LEU A 35 -14.34 -0.94 -3.93
CA LEU A 35 -13.59 -2.19 -4.02
C LEU A 35 -14.51 -3.37 -4.36
N GLU A 36 -15.67 -3.47 -3.71
CA GLU A 36 -16.67 -4.52 -3.97
C GLU A 36 -17.18 -4.46 -5.41
N ALA A 37 -17.46 -3.27 -5.95
CA ALA A 37 -17.88 -3.05 -7.33
C ALA A 37 -16.85 -3.54 -8.37
N ARG A 38 -15.59 -3.70 -7.95
CA ARG A 38 -14.47 -4.21 -8.78
C ARG A 38 -14.11 -5.67 -8.48
N GLY A 39 -14.93 -6.34 -7.66
CA GLY A 39 -14.76 -7.76 -7.33
C GLY A 39 -13.71 -8.03 -6.25
N PHE A 40 -13.30 -7.02 -5.49
CA PHE A 40 -12.39 -7.19 -4.37
C PHE A 40 -13.16 -7.35 -3.05
N ILE A 41 -12.50 -8.01 -2.09
CA ILE A 41 -12.96 -8.04 -0.69
C ILE A 41 -12.23 -6.91 0.05
N PRO A 42 -12.93 -5.88 0.57
CA PRO A 42 -12.27 -4.70 1.13
C PRO A 42 -11.29 -5.00 2.27
N SER A 43 -11.63 -5.96 3.14
CA SER A 43 -10.76 -6.37 4.25
C SER A 43 -9.46 -7.01 3.77
N GLU A 44 -9.46 -7.77 2.68
CA GLU A 44 -8.26 -8.38 2.10
C GLU A 44 -7.35 -7.31 1.49
N VAL A 45 -7.93 -6.33 0.78
CA VAL A 45 -7.19 -5.20 0.20
C VAL A 45 -6.56 -4.36 1.30
N LYS A 46 -7.32 -3.98 2.33
CA LYS A 46 -6.82 -3.23 3.50
C LYS A 46 -5.71 -4.00 4.22
N GLY A 47 -5.87 -5.31 4.39
CA GLY A 47 -4.84 -6.18 4.97
C GLY A 47 -3.55 -6.18 4.15
N LEU A 48 -3.65 -6.28 2.83
CA LEU A 48 -2.49 -6.23 1.93
C LEU A 48 -1.78 -4.88 2.00
N VAL A 49 -2.53 -3.77 1.91
CA VAL A 49 -1.97 -2.40 1.96
C VAL A 49 -1.26 -2.16 3.30
N ASN A 50 -1.88 -2.53 4.42
CA ASN A 50 -1.27 -2.41 5.75
C ASN A 50 0.05 -3.20 5.86
N ASN A 51 0.07 -4.44 5.36
CA ASN A 51 1.29 -5.26 5.36
C ASN A 51 2.42 -4.62 4.53
N ILE A 52 2.10 -4.06 3.35
CA ILE A 52 3.07 -3.34 2.52
C ILE A 52 3.63 -2.13 3.28
N ILE A 53 2.76 -1.35 3.94
CA ILE A 53 3.15 -0.17 4.71
C ILE A 53 4.06 -0.57 5.87
N ASP A 54 3.68 -1.58 6.65
CA ASP A 54 4.44 -2.01 7.83
C ASP A 54 5.81 -2.59 7.43
N THR A 55 5.86 -3.37 6.35
CA THR A 55 7.13 -3.85 5.79
C THR A 55 8.04 -2.68 5.41
N ARG A 56 7.51 -1.67 4.71
CA ARG A 56 8.29 -0.47 4.33
C ARG A 56 8.74 0.35 5.52
N LYS A 57 7.91 0.49 6.56
CA LYS A 57 8.27 1.17 7.81
C LYS A 57 9.42 0.47 8.53
N ASN A 58 9.38 -0.86 8.62
CA ASN A 58 10.43 -1.63 9.26
C ASN A 58 11.77 -1.50 8.51
N ILE A 59 11.75 -1.61 7.18
CA ILE A 59 12.96 -1.39 6.35
C ILE A 59 13.50 0.03 6.55
N LEU A 60 12.61 1.04 6.53
CA LEU A 60 13.04 2.43 6.74
C LEU A 60 13.66 2.62 8.14
N LYS A 61 13.05 2.02 9.17
CA LYS A 61 13.58 2.04 10.53
C LYS A 61 14.97 1.41 10.60
N GLU A 62 15.17 0.23 10.03
CA GLU A 62 16.47 -0.44 9.99
C GLU A 62 17.54 0.42 9.30
N VAL A 63 17.21 1.05 8.16
CA VAL A 63 18.12 1.97 7.46
C VAL A 63 18.48 3.16 8.35
N LEU A 64 17.49 3.77 9.03
CA LEU A 64 17.74 4.92 9.91
C LEU A 64 18.60 4.54 11.13
N GLU A 65 18.39 3.36 11.70
CA GLU A 65 19.21 2.82 12.80
C GLU A 65 20.64 2.56 12.35
N GLU A 66 20.84 1.98 11.16
CA GLU A 66 22.17 1.75 10.59
C GLU A 66 22.93 3.08 10.36
N GLN A 67 22.25 4.10 9.84
CA GLN A 67 22.87 5.40 9.61
C GLN A 67 23.19 6.13 10.92
N SER A 68 22.30 6.03 11.93
CA SER A 68 22.55 6.61 13.26
C SER A 68 23.79 5.99 13.92
N ALA A 69 23.93 4.65 13.86
CA ALA A 69 25.09 3.96 14.40
C ALA A 69 26.41 4.34 13.68
N LYS A 70 26.36 4.67 12.38
CA LYS A 70 27.53 5.19 11.64
C LYS A 70 27.93 6.58 12.09
N LEU A 71 26.96 7.46 12.37
CA LEU A 71 27.22 8.81 12.86
C LEU A 71 27.82 8.79 14.27
N GLU A 72 27.33 7.91 15.15
CA GLU A 72 27.85 7.77 16.52
C GLU A 72 29.29 7.22 16.57
N LYS A 73 29.69 6.36 15.62
CA LYS A 73 31.06 5.81 15.55
C LYS A 73 32.10 6.81 15.03
N ASN A 74 31.68 7.90 14.41
CA ASN A 74 32.56 8.90 13.80
C ASN A 74 32.72 10.17 14.64
N ASN A 75 32.11 10.22 15.83
CA ASN A 75 32.28 11.26 16.85
C ASN A 75 33.04 10.70 18.05
#